data_AF-A0A135P2I5-F1
#
_entry.id   AF-A0A135P2I5-F1
#
_cell.length_a   1.000
_cell.length_b   1.000
_cell.length_c   1.000
_cell.angle_alpha   90.00
_cell.angle_beta   90.00
_cell.angle_gamma   90.00
#
_symmetry.space_group_name_H-M   'P 1'
#
loop_
_entity.id
_entity.type
_entity.pdbx_description
1 polymer ?
#
loop_
_entity_poly.entity_id
_entity_poly.type
_entity_poly.pdbx_seq_one_letter_code
_entity_poly.pdbx_strand_id
1 'polypeptide(L)'
;MTSIFPALNAETYIPHPLHSLERMWPETNCYVDLWIELLASSGLPPEAMLGFTLTQDFEGDQFTFFKVPLEDLEALYGIRVTELAIFDRLERHIDMQLQRGRICLIEMDSFYMPDTHGTAYRKEHGKTTIAINRMDVANRKLEYFHNGGYFALEDDDFSGIFQHHLTDEDAPFLPYTEFAKFPEKPMSDVERRAIALRLLASHFARRPAQNPIKAFAKVFPAQVEKIADRPFGFFHKYAFNTLRQFGANFELAASHLQWLGSDQRFGSAPAHALRISEVAKTVQFQLARAIARRKFDTLLTALDPAIAAWDALMAELEISLAQTSEAA
;
A
#
# COMPACT_ATOMS: atom_id res chain seq x y z
N MET A 1 -1.34 20.48 22.39
CA MET A 1 -1.68 19.37 21.48
C MET A 1 -0.40 18.92 20.82
N THR A 2 0.12 17.76 21.21
CA THR A 2 1.37 17.22 20.65
C THR A 2 1.11 16.72 19.24
N SER A 3 2.01 17.04 18.31
CA SER A 3 1.94 16.60 16.92
C SER A 3 3.33 16.24 16.42
N ILE A 4 3.43 15.25 15.52
CA ILE A 4 4.71 14.87 14.91
C ILE A 4 5.11 15.85 13.81
N PHE A 5 4.17 16.22 12.95
CA PHE A 5 4.30 17.20 11.89
C PHE A 5 3.40 18.41 12.19
N PRO A 6 3.87 19.39 12.97
CA PRO A 6 3.05 20.51 13.42
C PRO A 6 2.60 21.46 12.31
N ALA A 7 3.32 21.47 11.17
CA ALA A 7 3.05 22.34 10.03
C ALA A 7 2.00 21.78 9.06
N LEU A 8 1.60 20.51 9.19
CA LEU A 8 0.59 19.92 8.31
C LEU A 8 -0.82 20.38 8.68
N ASN A 9 -1.66 20.52 7.67
CA ASN A 9 -3.07 20.85 7.75
C ASN A 9 -3.81 19.99 6.72
N ALA A 10 -4.89 19.31 7.15
CA ALA A 10 -5.69 18.42 6.32
C ALA A 10 -6.37 19.13 5.13
N GLU A 11 -6.76 20.39 5.28
CA GLU A 11 -7.45 21.16 4.23
C GLU A 11 -6.51 21.58 3.09
N THR A 12 -5.22 21.73 3.38
CA THR A 12 -4.22 22.21 2.41
C THR A 12 -3.16 21.14 2.10
N TYR A 13 -3.37 19.90 2.53
CA TYR A 13 -2.42 18.83 2.30
C TYR A 13 -2.35 18.50 0.81
N ILE A 14 -1.14 18.38 0.29
CA ILE A 14 -0.89 17.99 -1.09
C ILE A 14 -0.29 16.59 -1.06
N PRO A 15 -1.02 15.57 -1.54
CA PRO A 15 -0.50 14.21 -1.64
C PRO A 15 0.79 14.11 -2.44
N HIS A 16 1.59 13.11 -2.12
CA HIS A 16 2.79 12.79 -2.87
C HIS A 16 2.45 12.46 -4.35
N PRO A 17 3.32 12.77 -5.33
CA PRO A 17 3.08 12.44 -6.74
C PRO A 17 2.81 10.96 -7.03
N LEU A 18 3.24 10.03 -6.16
CA LEU A 18 2.88 8.61 -6.24
C LEU A 18 1.38 8.33 -5.99
N HIS A 19 0.62 9.32 -5.52
CA HIS A 19 -0.83 9.29 -5.41
C HIS A 19 -1.53 10.30 -6.34
N SER A 20 -0.82 10.81 -7.35
CA SER A 20 -1.42 11.68 -8.36
C SER A 20 -2.62 10.99 -9.02
N LEU A 21 -3.71 11.74 -9.22
CA LEU A 21 -4.90 11.28 -9.92
C LEU A 21 -4.66 10.92 -11.39
N GLU A 22 -3.53 11.34 -11.95
CA GLU A 22 -3.10 10.98 -13.31
C GLU A 22 -2.53 9.55 -13.42
N ARG A 23 -2.21 8.93 -12.28
CA ARG A 23 -1.71 7.56 -12.23
C ARG A 23 -2.76 6.53 -12.63
N MET A 24 -2.30 5.36 -13.03
CA MET A 24 -3.20 4.24 -13.33
C MET A 24 -3.96 3.82 -12.06
N TRP A 25 -3.27 3.81 -10.92
CA TRP A 25 -3.78 3.44 -9.61
C TRP A 25 -3.38 4.51 -8.57
N PRO A 26 -4.16 5.61 -8.46
CA PRO A 26 -3.84 6.71 -7.52
C PRO A 26 -3.81 6.29 -6.06
N GLU A 27 -4.62 5.30 -5.68
CA GLU A 27 -4.57 4.63 -4.38
C GLU A 27 -4.27 3.15 -4.60
N THR A 28 -3.30 2.63 -3.86
CA THR A 28 -2.82 1.27 -4.01
C THR A 28 -3.39 0.39 -2.89
N ASN A 29 -2.86 0.52 -1.68
CA ASN A 29 -3.40 -0.09 -0.47
C ASN A 29 -3.07 0.75 0.77
N CYS A 30 -3.86 0.56 1.83
CA CYS A 30 -3.82 1.40 3.02
C CYS A 30 -2.48 1.40 3.77
N TYR A 31 -1.62 0.39 3.60
CA TYR A 31 -0.35 0.33 4.32
C TYR A 31 0.80 0.97 3.56
N VAL A 32 0.92 0.70 2.25
CA VAL A 32 1.98 1.28 1.42
C VAL A 32 1.73 2.77 1.19
N ASP A 33 0.49 3.14 0.89
CA ASP A 33 0.13 4.55 0.66
C ASP A 33 0.41 5.40 1.91
N LEU A 34 0.13 4.85 3.10
CA LEU A 34 0.45 5.48 4.37
C LEU A 34 1.95 5.76 4.53
N TRP A 35 2.79 4.78 4.24
CA TRP A 35 4.24 4.97 4.30
C TRP A 35 4.75 5.95 3.25
N ILE A 36 4.12 6.01 2.07
CA ILE A 36 4.45 7.01 1.05
C ILE A 36 4.27 8.42 1.62
N GLU A 37 3.12 8.71 2.22
CA GLU A 37 2.84 10.05 2.75
C GLU A 37 3.67 10.39 3.99
N LEU A 38 3.92 9.41 4.87
CA LEU A 38 4.78 9.59 6.04
C LEU A 38 6.23 9.91 5.67
N LEU A 39 6.79 9.16 4.71
CA LEU A 39 8.15 9.38 4.23
C LEU A 39 8.26 10.73 3.52
N ALA A 40 7.31 11.05 2.63
CA ALA A 40 7.26 12.32 1.92
C ALA A 40 7.17 13.51 2.89
N SER A 41 6.29 13.43 3.89
CA SER A 41 6.15 14.46 4.94
C SER A 41 7.41 14.61 5.80
N SER A 42 8.24 13.57 5.86
CA SER A 42 9.55 13.58 6.54
C SER A 42 10.70 14.04 5.63
N GLY A 43 10.42 14.44 4.37
CA GLY A 43 11.43 14.82 3.39
C GLY A 43 12.26 13.63 2.87
N LEU A 44 11.75 12.41 3.01
CA LEU A 44 12.41 11.18 2.57
C LEU A 44 11.77 10.67 1.26
N PRO A 45 12.55 10.13 0.31
CA PRO A 45 12.02 9.64 -0.96
C PRO A 45 11.29 8.30 -0.77
N PRO A 46 9.96 8.24 -0.98
CA PRO A 46 9.20 7.00 -0.82
C PRO A 46 9.59 5.93 -1.84
N GLU A 47 10.05 6.34 -3.02
CA GLU A 47 10.41 5.42 -4.10
C GLU A 47 11.50 4.44 -3.68
N ALA A 48 12.38 4.82 -2.75
CA ALA A 48 13.49 3.97 -2.32
C ALA A 48 13.02 2.66 -1.67
N MET A 49 11.84 2.62 -1.04
CA MET A 49 11.32 1.42 -0.36
C MET A 49 10.68 0.40 -1.30
N LEU A 50 10.38 0.78 -2.53
CA LEU A 50 9.48 0.02 -3.40
C LEU A 50 10.13 -1.21 -4.08
N GLY A 51 11.35 -1.60 -3.69
CA GLY A 51 12.03 -2.78 -4.24
C GLY A 51 11.34 -4.10 -3.92
N PHE A 52 10.59 -4.19 -2.80
CA PHE A 52 9.85 -5.38 -2.42
C PHE A 52 8.71 -5.73 -3.39
N THR A 53 8.29 -4.79 -4.24
CA THR A 53 7.20 -5.02 -5.21
C THR A 53 7.46 -6.20 -6.15
N LEU A 54 8.73 -6.59 -6.35
CA LEU A 54 9.10 -7.77 -7.14
C LEU A 54 8.73 -9.12 -6.50
N THR A 55 8.40 -9.15 -5.20
CA THR A 55 8.11 -10.40 -4.47
C THR A 55 6.63 -10.75 -4.43
N GLN A 56 5.76 -9.93 -5.03
CA GLN A 56 4.33 -10.20 -5.03
C GLN A 56 4.03 -11.51 -5.79
N ASP A 57 3.26 -12.40 -5.15
CA ASP A 57 2.92 -13.72 -5.67
C ASP A 57 1.40 -13.93 -5.72
N PHE A 58 0.98 -15.02 -6.35
CA PHE A 58 -0.41 -15.47 -6.41
C PHE A 58 -0.61 -16.72 -5.52
N GLU A 59 -1.46 -16.60 -4.50
CA GLU A 59 -1.68 -17.59 -3.45
C GLU A 59 -2.73 -18.66 -3.82
N GLY A 60 -3.15 -18.71 -5.09
CA GLY A 60 -4.12 -19.67 -5.62
C GLY A 60 -5.56 -19.13 -5.72
N ASP A 61 -5.93 -18.17 -4.86
CA ASP A 61 -7.22 -17.48 -4.92
C ASP A 61 -7.08 -15.96 -5.12
N GLN A 62 -6.01 -15.36 -4.58
CA GLN A 62 -5.72 -13.93 -4.63
C GLN A 62 -4.22 -13.64 -4.73
N PHE A 63 -3.85 -12.39 -5.02
CA PHE A 63 -2.46 -11.95 -4.92
C PHE A 63 -2.12 -11.56 -3.48
N THR A 64 -0.85 -11.69 -3.11
CA THR A 64 -0.40 -11.23 -1.80
C THR A 64 -0.64 -9.72 -1.63
N PHE A 65 -1.10 -9.35 -0.44
CA PHE A 65 -1.24 -7.95 -0.05
C PHE A 65 0.16 -7.36 0.18
N PHE A 66 0.59 -6.50 -0.73
CA PHE A 66 1.98 -6.02 -0.76
C PHE A 66 2.19 -4.97 0.35
N LYS A 67 3.12 -5.25 1.26
CA LYS A 67 3.53 -4.35 2.35
C LYS A 67 5.04 -4.18 2.30
N VAL A 68 5.51 -2.96 2.57
CA VAL A 68 6.94 -2.73 2.77
C VAL A 68 7.43 -3.56 3.97
N PRO A 69 8.48 -4.38 3.82
CA PRO A 69 9.10 -5.08 4.95
C PRO A 69 9.63 -4.09 5.98
N LEU A 70 9.50 -4.41 7.27
CA LEU A 70 9.97 -3.52 8.33
C LEU A 70 11.50 -3.39 8.32
N GLU A 71 12.20 -4.44 7.91
CA GLU A 71 13.65 -4.47 7.74
C GLU A 71 14.12 -3.53 6.61
N ASP A 72 13.29 -3.35 5.58
CA ASP A 72 13.57 -2.40 4.51
C ASP A 72 13.43 -0.96 5.01
N LEU A 73 12.39 -0.67 5.82
CA LEU A 73 12.21 0.63 6.45
C LEU A 73 13.39 0.98 7.37
N GLU A 74 13.86 0.01 8.15
CA GLU A 74 15.03 0.19 9.01
C GLU A 74 16.30 0.40 8.17
N ALA A 75 16.51 -0.41 7.13
CA ALA A 75 17.71 -0.31 6.29
C ALA A 75 17.77 1.01 5.49
N LEU A 76 16.64 1.49 4.96
CA LEU A 76 16.58 2.66 4.06
C LEU A 76 16.42 4.00 4.78
N TYR A 77 15.81 3.97 5.97
CA TYR A 77 15.41 5.20 6.65
C TYR A 77 15.77 5.20 8.13
N GLY A 78 16.35 4.11 8.67
CA GLY A 78 16.57 3.96 10.11
C GLY A 78 15.28 3.91 10.93
N ILE A 79 14.13 3.71 10.27
CA ILE A 79 12.82 3.69 10.91
C ILE A 79 12.60 2.32 11.51
N ARG A 80 12.42 2.27 12.83
CA ARG A 80 12.07 1.03 13.53
C ARG A 80 10.60 1.03 13.90
N VAL A 81 9.87 0.07 13.35
CA VAL A 81 8.47 -0.19 13.68
C VAL A 81 8.42 -1.29 14.73
N THR A 82 7.56 -1.14 15.73
CA THR A 82 7.37 -2.13 16.78
C THR A 82 5.89 -2.19 17.14
N GLU A 83 5.38 -3.38 17.43
CA GLU A 83 4.04 -3.55 17.98
C GLU A 83 3.90 -2.78 19.30
N LEU A 84 2.80 -2.04 19.44
CA LEU A 84 2.44 -1.32 20.65
C LEU A 84 1.45 -2.16 21.45
N ALA A 85 1.89 -2.81 22.52
CA ALA A 85 0.97 -3.57 23.38
C ALA A 85 0.00 -2.64 24.12
N ILE A 86 -1.30 -2.93 24.04
CA ILE A 86 -2.38 -2.15 24.64
C ILE A 86 -2.92 -2.86 25.88
N PHE A 87 -2.85 -2.18 27.04
CA PHE A 87 -3.38 -2.69 28.32
C PHE A 87 -4.33 -1.71 29.03
N ASP A 88 -4.46 -0.49 28.51
CA ASP A 88 -5.31 0.60 29.01
C ASP A 88 -5.91 1.31 27.79
N ARG A 89 -6.63 2.40 27.99
CA ARG A 89 -7.18 3.27 26.94
C ARG A 89 -6.15 3.54 25.86
N LEU A 90 -6.52 3.20 24.62
CA LEU A 90 -5.68 3.34 23.44
C LEU A 90 -5.15 4.78 23.29
N GLU A 91 -6.00 5.77 23.57
CA GLU A 91 -5.67 7.20 23.48
C GLU A 91 -4.50 7.57 24.42
N ARG A 92 -4.40 6.94 25.60
CA ARG A 92 -3.29 7.21 26.52
C ARG A 92 -1.97 6.67 25.98
N HIS A 93 -2.00 5.50 25.34
CA HIS A 93 -0.82 4.92 24.70
C HIS A 93 -0.38 5.75 23.50
N ILE A 94 -1.32 6.24 22.69
CA ILE A 94 -1.04 7.16 21.58
C ILE A 94 -0.41 8.45 22.09
N ASP A 95 -1.02 9.12 23.06
CA ASP A 95 -0.49 10.39 23.60
C ASP A 95 0.93 10.23 24.15
N MET A 96 1.21 9.13 24.86
CA MET A 96 2.55 8.80 25.35
C MET A 96 3.58 8.65 24.21
N GLN A 97 3.21 8.03 23.08
CA GLN A 97 4.12 7.90 21.94
C GLN A 97 4.30 9.23 21.19
N LEU A 98 3.22 10.01 21.01
CA LEU A 98 3.30 11.33 20.39
C LEU A 98 4.23 12.27 21.18
N GLN A 99 4.15 12.26 22.51
CA GLN A 99 5.07 13.02 23.39
C GLN A 99 6.53 12.59 23.27
N ARG A 100 6.78 11.36 22.79
CA ARG A 100 8.12 10.83 22.52
C ARG A 100 8.56 11.04 21.07
N GLY A 101 7.80 11.79 20.28
CA GLY A 101 8.09 12.04 18.87
C GLY A 101 7.93 10.80 17.98
N ARG A 102 7.00 9.90 18.33
CA ARG A 102 6.78 8.64 17.60
C ARG A 102 5.39 8.64 16.98
N ILE A 103 5.30 8.10 15.77
CA ILE A 103 4.02 7.95 15.05
C ILE A 103 3.40 6.62 15.45
N CYS A 104 2.14 6.62 15.85
CA CYS A 104 1.36 5.39 16.03
C CYS A 104 0.66 5.02 14.73
N LEU A 105 0.80 3.77 14.30
CA LEU A 105 0.05 3.17 13.19
C LEU A 105 -0.99 2.23 13.79
N ILE A 106 -2.27 2.40 13.45
CA ILE A 106 -3.35 1.68 14.12
C ILE A 106 -4.37 1.20 13.11
N GLU A 107 -4.78 -0.06 13.26
CA GLU A 107 -5.90 -0.60 12.52
C GLU A 107 -7.23 -0.09 13.11
N MET A 108 -7.97 0.68 12.34
CA MET A 108 -9.23 1.30 12.75
C MET A 108 -10.39 0.84 11.86
N ASP A 109 -11.59 1.13 12.33
CA ASP A 109 -12.84 0.87 11.61
C ASP A 109 -13.21 2.06 10.71
N SER A 110 -13.18 1.83 9.40
CA SER A 110 -13.50 2.83 8.38
C SER A 110 -14.94 3.33 8.43
N PHE A 111 -15.84 2.64 9.15
CA PHE A 111 -17.20 3.12 9.38
C PHE A 111 -17.24 4.53 10.01
N TYR A 112 -16.24 4.87 10.83
CA TYR A 112 -16.13 6.15 11.54
C TYR A 112 -15.14 7.13 10.87
N MET A 113 -14.74 6.89 9.63
CA MET A 113 -13.71 7.68 8.94
C MET A 113 -14.30 8.49 7.78
N PRO A 114 -14.53 9.82 7.93
CA PRO A 114 -15.17 10.67 6.91
C PRO A 114 -14.50 10.65 5.54
N ASP A 115 -13.18 10.49 5.50
CA ASP A 115 -12.41 10.41 4.26
C ASP A 115 -12.80 9.20 3.38
N THR A 116 -13.49 8.22 3.95
CA THR A 116 -14.03 7.06 3.22
C THR A 116 -15.49 7.22 2.77
N HIS A 117 -16.02 8.46 2.70
CA HIS A 117 -17.41 8.76 2.32
C HIS A 117 -17.91 8.05 1.06
N GLY A 118 -17.04 7.87 0.06
CA GLY A 118 -17.34 7.17 -1.19
C GLY A 118 -17.57 5.66 -1.04
N THR A 119 -17.08 5.05 0.04
CA THR A 119 -16.99 3.59 0.21
C THR A 119 -17.63 3.12 1.52
N ALA A 120 -16.99 3.37 2.67
CA ALA A 120 -17.30 2.69 3.93
C ALA A 120 -17.92 3.59 5.01
N TYR A 121 -17.62 4.89 5.02
CA TYR A 121 -18.10 5.82 6.04
C TYR A 121 -19.61 5.72 6.26
N ARG A 122 -20.00 5.38 7.49
CA ARG A 122 -21.40 5.17 7.92
C ARG A 122 -22.19 4.16 7.07
N LYS A 123 -21.51 3.27 6.35
CA LYS A 123 -22.10 2.29 5.40
C LYS A 123 -21.71 0.85 5.71
N GLU A 124 -20.42 0.56 5.90
CA GLU A 124 -19.89 -0.79 6.12
C GLU A 124 -18.72 -0.71 7.11
N HIS A 125 -18.67 -1.65 8.05
CA HIS A 125 -17.52 -1.82 8.93
C HIS A 125 -16.36 -2.44 8.16
N GLY A 126 -15.19 -1.82 8.23
CA GLY A 126 -14.03 -2.21 7.43
C GLY A 126 -12.74 -1.92 8.16
N LYS A 127 -11.80 -2.87 8.12
CA LYS A 127 -10.47 -2.70 8.69
C LYS A 127 -9.60 -1.84 7.75
N THR A 128 -8.97 -0.81 8.29
CA THR A 128 -7.93 -0.03 7.61
C THR A 128 -6.86 0.47 8.58
N THR A 129 -5.68 0.85 8.11
CA THR A 129 -4.60 1.37 8.97
C THR A 129 -4.45 2.88 8.79
N ILE A 130 -4.35 3.62 9.91
CA ILE A 130 -4.05 5.06 9.92
C ILE A 130 -2.73 5.33 10.65
N ALA A 131 -2.06 6.43 10.32
CA ALA A 131 -0.94 6.95 11.10
C ALA A 131 -1.33 8.26 11.77
N ILE A 132 -1.31 8.28 13.10
CA ILE A 132 -1.78 9.44 13.87
C ILE A 132 -0.67 10.49 13.92
N ASN A 133 -0.95 11.68 13.39
CA ASN A 133 -0.07 12.82 13.51
C ASN A 133 -0.37 13.62 14.77
N ARG A 134 -1.66 13.84 15.07
CA ARG A 134 -2.12 14.75 16.13
C ARG A 134 -3.41 14.23 16.75
N MET A 135 -3.51 14.31 18.07
CA MET A 135 -4.72 13.91 18.81
C MET A 135 -5.02 14.89 19.94
N ASP A 136 -6.30 15.25 20.08
CA ASP A 136 -6.84 16.05 21.17
C ASP A 136 -8.08 15.36 21.73
N VAL A 137 -7.88 14.63 22.82
CA VAL A 137 -8.94 13.88 23.49
C VAL A 137 -9.98 14.82 24.11
N ALA A 138 -9.56 15.98 24.62
CA ALA A 138 -10.45 16.92 25.31
C ALA A 138 -11.45 17.55 24.35
N ASN A 139 -11.00 17.87 23.14
CA ASN A 139 -11.85 18.41 22.07
C ASN A 139 -12.34 17.34 21.08
N ARG A 140 -12.06 16.05 21.33
CA ARG A 140 -12.40 14.90 20.47
C ARG A 140 -11.99 15.11 19.02
N LYS A 141 -10.72 15.47 18.77
CA LYS A 141 -10.17 15.67 17.43
C LYS A 141 -8.99 14.75 17.15
N LEU A 142 -8.92 14.25 15.94
CA LEU A 142 -7.83 13.41 15.46
C LEU A 142 -7.42 13.87 14.06
N GLU A 143 -6.12 14.03 13.82
CA GLU A 143 -5.55 14.23 12.49
C GLU A 143 -4.58 13.09 12.17
N TYR A 144 -4.71 12.50 10.99
CA TYR A 144 -4.04 11.26 10.63
C TYR A 144 -3.78 11.15 9.13
N PHE A 145 -2.78 10.38 8.77
CA PHE A 145 -2.61 9.89 7.41
C PHE A 145 -3.42 8.63 7.20
N HIS A 146 -4.02 8.49 6.02
CA HIS A 146 -4.73 7.29 5.60
C HIS A 146 -4.75 7.23 4.07
N ASN A 147 -4.48 6.06 3.49
CA ASN A 147 -4.29 5.92 2.03
C ASN A 147 -3.35 7.02 1.51
N GLY A 148 -3.69 7.66 0.39
CA GLY A 148 -2.89 8.72 -0.21
C GLY A 148 -3.16 10.13 0.31
N GLY A 149 -3.55 10.30 1.57
CA GLY A 149 -3.92 11.63 2.09
C GLY A 149 -3.71 11.84 3.58
N TYR A 150 -3.99 13.08 4.01
CA TYR A 150 -3.96 13.54 5.39
C TYR A 150 -5.31 14.14 5.75
N PHE A 151 -5.94 13.62 6.79
CA PHE A 151 -7.34 13.85 7.11
C PHE A 151 -7.52 14.21 8.58
N ALA A 152 -8.72 14.71 8.89
CA ALA A 152 -9.14 14.98 10.25
C ALA A 152 -10.55 14.41 10.48
N LEU A 153 -10.80 13.99 11.72
CA LEU A 153 -12.13 13.64 12.20
C LEU A 153 -12.37 14.25 13.58
N GLU A 154 -13.64 14.40 13.95
CA GLU A 154 -14.05 15.00 15.21
C GLU A 154 -15.33 14.39 15.81
N ASP A 155 -15.59 14.72 17.07
CA ASP A 155 -16.83 14.42 17.80
C ASP A 155 -17.28 12.95 17.74
N ASP A 156 -18.39 12.65 17.07
CA ASP A 156 -19.00 11.32 17.05
C ASP A 156 -18.14 10.31 16.28
N ASP A 157 -17.38 10.77 15.29
CA ASP A 157 -16.42 9.93 14.56
C ASP A 157 -15.22 9.61 15.46
N PHE A 158 -14.78 10.55 16.30
CA PHE A 158 -13.72 10.32 17.29
C PHE A 158 -14.18 9.33 18.36
N SER A 159 -15.39 9.51 18.91
CA SER A 159 -15.93 8.58 19.89
C SER A 159 -16.20 7.19 19.30
N GLY A 160 -16.59 7.13 18.03
CA GLY A 160 -16.80 5.88 17.30
C GLY A 160 -15.52 5.09 17.05
N ILE A 161 -14.48 5.74 16.50
CA ILE A 161 -13.23 5.07 16.14
C ILE A 161 -12.49 4.51 17.37
N PHE A 162 -12.63 5.17 18.52
CA PHE A 162 -12.10 4.70 19.82
C PHE A 162 -13.09 3.87 20.63
N GLN A 163 -14.21 3.44 20.02
CA GLN A 163 -15.21 2.56 20.63
C GLN A 163 -15.76 3.05 21.99
N HIS A 164 -15.89 4.37 22.19
CA HIS A 164 -16.41 4.94 23.45
C HIS A 164 -17.87 4.60 23.76
N HIS A 165 -18.59 4.08 22.77
CA HIS A 165 -19.97 3.61 22.92
C HIS A 165 -20.05 2.23 23.58
N LEU A 166 -18.94 1.50 23.68
CA LEU A 166 -18.88 0.20 24.35
C LEU A 166 -18.82 0.38 25.87
N THR A 167 -19.43 -0.56 26.57
CA THR A 167 -19.47 -0.67 28.02
C THR A 167 -18.64 -1.87 28.50
N ASP A 168 -18.46 -2.03 29.82
CA ASP A 168 -17.78 -3.19 30.39
C ASP A 168 -18.49 -4.52 30.11
N GLU A 169 -19.76 -4.48 29.69
CA GLU A 169 -20.55 -5.65 29.29
C GLU A 169 -20.29 -6.07 27.83
N ASP A 170 -19.76 -5.17 27.01
CA ASP A 170 -19.42 -5.43 25.62
C ASP A 170 -18.03 -6.06 25.51
N ALA A 171 -17.87 -7.07 24.65
CA ALA A 171 -16.55 -7.63 24.37
C ALA A 171 -15.71 -6.60 23.58
N PRO A 172 -14.62 -6.05 24.15
CA PRO A 172 -13.82 -5.06 23.43
C PRO A 172 -13.02 -5.73 22.32
N PHE A 173 -13.03 -5.14 21.13
CA PHE A 173 -12.11 -5.54 20.06
C PHE A 173 -10.90 -4.60 20.07
N LEU A 174 -9.77 -5.09 20.57
CA LEU A 174 -8.53 -4.33 20.59
C LEU A 174 -7.92 -4.32 19.17
N PRO A 175 -7.67 -3.14 18.59
CA PRO A 175 -7.06 -3.05 17.28
C PRO A 175 -5.59 -3.49 17.33
N TYR A 176 -5.06 -3.98 16.21
CA TYR A 176 -3.63 -4.11 16.04
C TYR A 176 -2.98 -2.73 15.96
N THR A 177 -1.91 -2.53 16.72
CA THR A 177 -1.27 -1.24 16.95
C THR A 177 0.23 -1.35 16.84
N GLU A 178 0.85 -0.40 16.16
CA GLU A 178 2.29 -0.28 15.99
C GLU A 178 2.72 1.17 16.29
N PHE A 179 4.02 1.36 16.49
CA PHE A 179 4.62 2.68 16.54
C PHE A 179 5.96 2.72 15.83
N ALA A 180 6.21 3.81 15.12
CA ALA A 180 7.40 4.05 14.33
C ALA A 180 8.34 5.03 15.03
N LYS A 181 9.61 4.66 15.15
CA LYS A 181 10.70 5.50 15.65
C LYS A 181 11.55 5.93 14.47
N PHE A 182 11.52 7.22 14.14
CA PHE A 182 12.40 7.82 13.15
C PHE A 182 13.79 8.06 13.77
N PRO A 183 14.88 7.98 12.98
CA PRO A 183 16.20 8.30 13.49
C PRO A 183 16.35 9.80 13.71
N GLU A 184 17.19 10.20 14.67
CA GLU A 184 17.54 11.62 14.87
C GLU A 184 18.32 12.20 13.69
N LYS A 185 19.12 11.36 13.02
CA LYS A 185 19.93 11.74 11.86
C LYS A 185 19.57 10.84 10.69
N PRO A 186 18.93 11.37 9.62
CA PRO A 186 18.66 10.58 8.44
C PRO A 186 19.98 10.24 7.72
N MET A 187 20.02 9.06 7.10
CA MET A 187 21.14 8.68 6.25
C MET A 187 21.18 9.55 4.98
N SER A 188 22.35 9.64 4.34
CA SER A 188 22.48 10.41 3.09
C SER A 188 21.74 9.73 1.93
N ASP A 189 21.35 10.52 0.93
CA ASP A 189 20.67 10.01 -0.27
C ASP A 189 21.55 9.04 -1.08
N VAL A 190 22.87 9.27 -1.09
CA VAL A 190 23.84 8.40 -1.78
C VAL A 190 23.86 7.02 -1.13
N GLU A 191 24.00 6.96 0.19
CA GLU A 191 23.95 5.69 0.94
C GLU A 191 22.58 5.03 0.79
N ARG A 192 21.48 5.78 0.84
CA ARG A 192 20.12 5.24 0.69
C ARG A 192 19.93 4.58 -0.66
N ARG A 193 20.41 5.22 -1.73
CA ARG A 193 20.31 4.67 -3.08
C ARG A 193 21.13 3.39 -3.25
N ALA A 194 22.31 3.32 -2.63
CA ALA A 194 23.09 2.09 -2.58
C ALA A 194 22.37 0.95 -1.84
N ILE A 195 21.71 1.26 -0.72
CA ILE A 195 20.90 0.27 0.02
C ILE A 195 19.69 -0.18 -0.80
N ALA A 196 18.97 0.76 -1.43
CA ALA A 196 17.81 0.44 -2.28
C ALA A 196 18.18 -0.52 -3.42
N LEU A 197 19.36 -0.34 -4.04
CA LEU A 197 19.87 -1.27 -5.06
C LEU A 197 20.18 -2.66 -4.51
N ARG A 198 20.80 -2.73 -3.34
CA ARG A 198 21.09 -4.02 -2.67
C ARG A 198 19.80 -4.74 -2.28
N LEU A 199 18.81 -4.01 -1.79
CA LEU A 199 17.49 -4.55 -1.46
C LEU A 199 16.76 -5.01 -2.72
N LEU A 200 16.80 -4.25 -3.81
CA LEU A 200 16.24 -4.66 -5.11
C LEU A 200 16.81 -6.00 -5.56
N ALA A 201 18.14 -6.19 -5.51
CA ALA A 201 18.77 -7.47 -5.83
C ALA A 201 18.32 -8.61 -4.89
N SER A 202 18.19 -8.32 -3.59
CA SER A 202 17.73 -9.29 -2.58
C SER A 202 16.27 -9.69 -2.77
N HIS A 203 15.41 -8.76 -3.18
CA HIS A 203 14.02 -9.02 -3.52
C HIS A 203 13.87 -9.74 -4.85
N PHE A 204 14.69 -9.38 -5.84
CA PHE A 204 14.75 -10.12 -7.10
C PHE A 204 15.13 -11.58 -6.87
N ALA A 205 16.09 -11.88 -6.00
CA ALA A 205 16.45 -13.25 -5.63
C ALA A 205 15.32 -14.02 -4.91
N ARG A 206 14.39 -13.31 -4.26
CA ARG A 206 13.23 -13.88 -3.54
C ARG A 206 11.92 -13.81 -4.32
N ARG A 207 11.95 -13.29 -5.55
CA ARG A 207 10.76 -13.19 -6.41
C ARG A 207 10.13 -14.57 -6.65
N PRO A 208 8.84 -14.65 -7.02
CA PRO A 208 8.21 -15.91 -7.40
C PRO A 208 9.02 -16.65 -8.47
N ALA A 209 9.24 -17.95 -8.26
CA ALA A 209 9.97 -18.79 -9.21
C ALA A 209 9.21 -19.04 -10.52
N GLN A 210 7.88 -18.86 -10.49
CA GLN A 210 7.00 -18.93 -11.65
C GLN A 210 6.25 -17.61 -11.79
N ASN A 211 5.84 -17.28 -13.02
CA ASN A 211 5.07 -16.07 -13.30
C ASN A 211 3.71 -16.11 -12.55
N PRO A 212 3.47 -15.23 -11.56
CA PRO A 212 2.27 -15.26 -10.74
C PRO A 212 1.02 -14.85 -11.53
N ILE A 213 1.18 -13.98 -12.54
CA ILE A 213 0.08 -13.58 -13.43
C ILE A 213 -0.34 -14.76 -14.32
N LYS A 214 0.61 -15.60 -14.74
CA LYS A 214 0.31 -16.84 -15.47
C LYS A 214 -0.39 -17.86 -14.58
N ALA A 215 -0.02 -17.95 -13.30
CA ALA A 215 -0.72 -18.80 -12.34
C ALA A 215 -2.18 -18.33 -12.14
N PHE A 216 -2.38 -17.02 -11.96
CA PHE A 216 -3.70 -16.41 -11.88
C PHE A 216 -4.55 -16.63 -13.14
N ALA A 217 -3.97 -16.41 -14.33
CA ALA A 217 -4.69 -16.57 -15.60
C ALA A 217 -5.28 -17.97 -15.80
N LYS A 218 -4.65 -19.02 -15.26
CA LYS A 218 -5.16 -20.39 -15.32
C LYS A 218 -6.48 -20.56 -14.56
N VAL A 219 -6.67 -19.86 -13.45
CA VAL A 219 -7.85 -19.98 -12.58
C VAL A 219 -8.87 -18.86 -12.80
N PHE A 220 -8.45 -17.77 -13.43
CA PHE A 220 -9.25 -16.57 -13.65
C PHE A 220 -10.63 -16.85 -14.29
N PRO A 221 -10.76 -17.62 -15.38
CA PRO A 221 -12.08 -17.87 -15.98
C PRO A 221 -13.08 -18.55 -15.02
N ALA A 222 -12.65 -19.60 -14.33
CA ALA A 222 -13.50 -20.34 -13.40
C ALA A 222 -13.84 -19.51 -12.14
N GLN A 223 -12.95 -18.63 -11.69
CA GLN A 223 -13.25 -17.69 -10.62
C GLN A 223 -14.30 -16.67 -11.07
N VAL A 224 -14.17 -16.11 -12.27
CA VAL A 224 -15.10 -15.10 -12.80
C VAL A 224 -16.52 -15.66 -12.96
N GLU A 225 -16.67 -16.89 -13.42
CA GLU A 225 -17.97 -17.57 -13.48
C GLU A 225 -18.65 -17.61 -12.10
N LYS A 226 -17.90 -18.02 -11.07
CA LYS A 226 -18.40 -18.07 -9.68
C LYS A 226 -18.75 -16.68 -9.13
N ILE A 227 -18.03 -15.64 -9.55
CA ILE A 227 -18.27 -14.26 -9.11
C ILE A 227 -19.52 -13.67 -9.76
N ALA A 228 -19.79 -14.04 -11.01
CA ALA A 228 -20.95 -13.53 -11.75
C ALA A 228 -22.29 -13.94 -11.13
N ASP A 229 -22.31 -15.00 -10.32
CA ASP A 229 -23.50 -15.45 -9.58
C ASP A 229 -23.64 -14.77 -8.20
N ARG A 230 -22.75 -13.84 -7.83
CA ARG A 230 -22.76 -13.14 -6.54
C ARG A 230 -23.30 -11.72 -6.66
N PRO A 231 -23.73 -11.09 -5.56
CA PRO A 231 -24.10 -9.68 -5.57
C PRO A 231 -22.98 -8.82 -6.14
N PHE A 232 -23.34 -7.80 -6.94
CA PHE A 232 -22.36 -6.97 -7.65
C PHE A 232 -21.32 -6.34 -6.71
N GLY A 233 -21.67 -6.02 -5.46
CA GLY A 233 -20.71 -5.52 -4.47
C GLY A 233 -19.51 -6.45 -4.23
N PHE A 234 -19.67 -7.76 -4.45
CA PHE A 234 -18.57 -8.71 -4.33
C PHE A 234 -17.49 -8.51 -5.42
N PHE A 235 -17.84 -8.00 -6.61
CA PHE A 235 -16.87 -7.69 -7.66
C PHE A 235 -15.76 -6.76 -7.15
N HIS A 236 -16.10 -5.75 -6.35
CA HIS A 236 -15.10 -4.83 -5.79
C HIS A 236 -14.11 -5.54 -4.87
N LYS A 237 -14.58 -6.48 -4.04
CA LYS A 237 -13.72 -7.29 -3.17
C LYS A 237 -12.80 -8.20 -3.98
N TYR A 238 -13.31 -8.81 -5.05
CA TYR A 238 -12.49 -9.65 -5.93
C TYR A 238 -11.47 -8.84 -6.73
N ALA A 239 -11.88 -7.75 -7.37
CA ALA A 239 -11.01 -6.88 -8.14
C ALA A 239 -9.89 -6.30 -7.26
N PHE A 240 -10.22 -5.89 -6.03
CA PHE A 240 -9.26 -5.41 -5.05
C PHE A 240 -8.16 -6.43 -4.74
N ASN A 241 -8.52 -7.69 -4.52
CA ASN A 241 -7.60 -8.78 -4.14
C ASN A 241 -6.90 -9.46 -5.34
N THR A 242 -7.24 -9.08 -6.58
CA THR A 242 -6.65 -9.65 -7.80
C THR A 242 -6.03 -8.58 -8.69
N LEU A 243 -6.79 -8.05 -9.65
CA LEU A 243 -6.31 -7.13 -10.68
C LEU A 243 -5.75 -5.83 -10.09
N ARG A 244 -6.36 -5.27 -9.04
CA ARG A 244 -5.86 -4.07 -8.38
C ARG A 244 -4.57 -4.32 -7.61
N GLN A 245 -4.42 -5.48 -6.94
CA GLN A 245 -3.20 -5.81 -6.19
C GLN A 245 -1.97 -5.76 -7.09
N PHE A 246 -1.95 -6.51 -8.19
CA PHE A 246 -0.77 -6.51 -9.05
C PHE A 246 -0.68 -5.29 -9.94
N GLY A 247 -1.81 -4.73 -10.37
CA GLY A 247 -1.82 -3.50 -11.16
C GLY A 247 -1.15 -2.33 -10.45
N ALA A 248 -1.53 -2.08 -9.19
CA ALA A 248 -0.96 -1.01 -8.39
C ALA A 248 0.49 -1.29 -7.98
N ASN A 249 0.78 -2.54 -7.58
CA ASN A 249 2.14 -2.97 -7.21
C ASN A 249 3.15 -2.76 -8.34
N PHE A 250 2.83 -3.15 -9.58
CA PHE A 250 3.76 -2.99 -10.71
C PHE A 250 3.85 -1.54 -11.22
N GLU A 251 2.85 -0.68 -10.96
CA GLU A 251 3.02 0.76 -11.18
C GLU A 251 4.05 1.37 -10.21
N LEU A 252 4.00 0.95 -8.94
CA LEU A 252 5.00 1.33 -7.92
C LEU A 252 6.39 0.75 -8.26
N ALA A 253 6.46 -0.49 -8.75
CA ALA A 253 7.71 -1.09 -9.23
C ALA A 253 8.35 -0.25 -10.36
N ALA A 254 7.55 0.25 -11.31
CA ALA A 254 8.06 1.13 -12.35
C ALA A 254 8.63 2.44 -11.77
N SER A 255 7.93 3.07 -10.82
CA SER A 255 8.40 4.29 -10.15
C SER A 255 9.71 4.06 -9.38
N HIS A 256 9.88 2.90 -8.74
CA HIS A 256 11.12 2.50 -8.09
C HIS A 256 12.30 2.43 -9.08
N LEU A 257 12.11 1.72 -10.19
CA LEU A 257 13.16 1.51 -11.20
C LEU A 257 13.53 2.84 -11.89
N GLN A 258 12.55 3.70 -12.15
CA GLN A 258 12.77 5.06 -12.65
C GLN A 258 13.64 5.87 -11.68
N TRP A 259 13.27 5.88 -10.39
CA TRP A 259 14.03 6.58 -9.35
C TRP A 259 15.48 6.06 -9.20
N LEU A 260 15.69 4.75 -9.35
CA LEU A 260 17.01 4.11 -9.23
C LEU A 260 17.93 4.29 -10.45
N GLY A 261 17.42 4.69 -11.61
CA GLY A 261 18.26 4.92 -12.79
C GLY A 261 17.54 4.85 -14.14
N SER A 262 16.24 4.55 -14.18
CA SER A 262 15.43 4.40 -15.40
C SER A 262 16.17 3.58 -16.47
N ASP A 263 16.07 4.01 -17.72
CA ASP A 263 16.50 3.31 -18.92
C ASP A 263 18.02 3.17 -19.00
N GLN A 264 18.76 4.10 -18.37
CA GLN A 264 20.22 4.05 -18.30
C GLN A 264 20.73 2.83 -17.54
N ARG A 265 19.94 2.34 -16.57
CA ARG A 265 20.33 1.22 -15.72
C ARG A 265 19.52 -0.05 -15.99
N PHE A 266 18.23 0.10 -16.21
CA PHE A 266 17.28 -1.01 -16.26
C PHE A 266 16.60 -1.15 -17.64
N GLY A 267 17.12 -0.48 -18.67
CA GLY A 267 16.61 -0.57 -20.03
C GLY A 267 15.10 -0.43 -20.09
N SER A 268 14.41 -1.45 -20.61
CA SER A 268 12.95 -1.44 -20.77
C SER A 268 12.16 -1.94 -19.55
N ALA A 269 12.82 -2.30 -18.44
CA ALA A 269 12.16 -2.85 -17.26
C ALA A 269 11.06 -1.94 -16.69
N PRO A 270 11.24 -0.61 -16.52
CA PRO A 270 10.16 0.25 -16.06
C PRO A 270 8.94 0.22 -16.99
N ALA A 271 9.17 0.17 -18.31
CA ALA A 271 8.10 0.10 -19.30
C ALA A 271 7.35 -1.23 -19.25
N HIS A 272 8.04 -2.34 -19.02
CA HIS A 272 7.41 -3.65 -18.80
C HIS A 272 6.56 -3.66 -17.53
N ALA A 273 7.04 -3.09 -16.43
CA ALA A 273 6.27 -2.95 -15.20
C ALA A 273 5.00 -2.09 -15.40
N LEU A 274 5.11 -0.95 -16.09
CA LEU A 274 3.94 -0.13 -16.47
C LEU A 274 2.98 -0.89 -17.38
N ARG A 275 3.48 -1.72 -18.30
CA ARG A 275 2.63 -2.54 -19.17
C ARG A 275 1.80 -3.53 -18.38
N ILE A 276 2.37 -4.17 -17.35
CA ILE A 276 1.61 -5.04 -16.44
C ILE A 276 0.48 -4.26 -15.77
N SER A 277 0.78 -3.08 -15.25
CA SER A 277 -0.18 -2.20 -14.58
C SER A 277 -1.34 -1.78 -15.49
N GLU A 278 -1.01 -1.39 -16.73
CA GLU A 278 -1.98 -0.98 -17.75
C GLU A 278 -2.94 -2.12 -18.14
N VAL A 279 -2.39 -3.32 -18.33
CA VAL A 279 -3.17 -4.51 -18.65
C VAL A 279 -4.11 -4.83 -17.48
N ALA A 280 -3.62 -4.80 -16.24
CA ALA A 280 -4.45 -5.01 -15.06
C ALA A 280 -5.67 -4.08 -15.02
N LYS A 281 -5.44 -2.78 -15.30
CA LYS A 281 -6.50 -1.75 -15.32
C LYS A 281 -7.51 -2.03 -16.44
N THR A 282 -7.01 -2.36 -17.62
CA THR A 282 -7.82 -2.71 -18.78
C THR A 282 -8.69 -3.94 -18.53
N VAL A 283 -8.09 -4.99 -17.97
CA VAL A 283 -8.78 -6.26 -17.65
C VAL A 283 -9.81 -6.05 -16.55
N GLN A 284 -9.57 -5.15 -15.58
CA GLN A 284 -10.57 -4.83 -14.56
C GLN A 284 -11.85 -4.25 -15.18
N PHE A 285 -11.74 -3.35 -16.15
CA PHE A 285 -12.90 -2.82 -16.87
C PHE A 285 -13.55 -3.87 -17.78
N GLN A 286 -12.76 -4.74 -18.42
CA GLN A 286 -13.30 -5.85 -19.19
C GLN A 286 -14.08 -6.83 -18.30
N LEU A 287 -13.56 -7.16 -17.12
CA LEU A 287 -14.20 -8.02 -16.13
C LEU A 287 -15.53 -7.44 -15.66
N ALA A 288 -15.57 -6.15 -15.31
CA ALA A 288 -16.82 -5.48 -14.93
C ALA A 288 -17.90 -5.60 -16.02
N ARG A 289 -17.50 -5.39 -17.29
CA ARG A 289 -18.40 -5.54 -18.45
C ARG A 289 -18.80 -7.00 -18.70
N ALA A 290 -17.88 -7.94 -18.52
CA ALA A 290 -18.10 -9.36 -18.70
C ALA A 290 -19.11 -9.90 -17.70
N ILE A 291 -19.00 -9.52 -16.42
CA ILE A 291 -19.96 -9.83 -15.36
C ILE A 291 -21.33 -9.25 -15.70
N ALA A 292 -21.41 -7.95 -16.05
CA ALA A 292 -22.67 -7.29 -16.38
C ALA A 292 -23.39 -7.92 -17.59
N ARG A 293 -22.64 -8.45 -18.55
CA ARG A 293 -23.18 -9.07 -19.78
C ARG A 293 -23.28 -10.59 -19.73
N ARG A 294 -22.76 -11.23 -18.69
CA ARG A 294 -22.55 -12.68 -18.58
C ARG A 294 -21.87 -13.28 -19.82
N LYS A 295 -20.80 -12.64 -20.29
CA LYS A 295 -19.97 -13.09 -21.43
C LYS A 295 -18.50 -13.04 -21.06
N PHE A 296 -17.84 -14.21 -20.99
CA PHE A 296 -16.50 -14.35 -20.43
C PHE A 296 -15.42 -14.71 -21.47
N ASP A 297 -15.79 -14.99 -22.72
CA ASP A 297 -14.86 -15.43 -23.77
C ASP A 297 -13.69 -14.47 -23.96
N THR A 298 -13.95 -13.16 -23.83
CA THR A 298 -12.93 -12.12 -23.98
C THR A 298 -11.90 -12.11 -22.86
N LEU A 299 -12.10 -12.86 -21.77
CA LEU A 299 -11.20 -12.90 -20.62
C LEU A 299 -10.14 -13.99 -20.72
N LEU A 300 -10.33 -15.00 -21.60
CA LEU A 300 -9.46 -16.18 -21.70
C LEU A 300 -7.99 -15.83 -21.96
N THR A 301 -7.75 -14.82 -22.79
CA THR A 301 -6.41 -14.36 -23.20
C THR A 301 -6.12 -12.93 -22.74
N ALA A 302 -6.99 -12.37 -21.89
CA ALA A 302 -6.91 -10.95 -21.52
C ALA A 302 -5.65 -10.60 -20.71
N LEU A 303 -5.07 -11.59 -20.03
CA LEU A 303 -3.85 -11.44 -19.22
C LEU A 303 -2.57 -11.80 -19.97
N ASP A 304 -2.65 -12.35 -21.19
CA ASP A 304 -1.47 -12.74 -21.98
C ASP A 304 -0.45 -11.59 -22.14
N PRO A 305 -0.85 -10.33 -22.39
CA PRO A 305 0.10 -9.23 -22.47
C PRO A 305 0.79 -8.92 -21.14
N ALA A 306 0.13 -9.11 -20.00
CA ALA A 306 0.75 -8.94 -18.68
C ALA A 306 1.70 -10.09 -18.34
N ILE A 307 1.36 -11.32 -18.75
CA ILE A 307 2.23 -12.49 -18.62
C ILE A 307 3.54 -12.24 -19.37
N ALA A 308 3.45 -11.86 -20.65
CA ALA A 308 4.63 -11.57 -21.47
C ALA A 308 5.45 -10.40 -20.92
N ALA A 309 4.79 -9.35 -20.42
CA ALA A 309 5.47 -8.20 -19.82
C ALA A 309 6.19 -8.57 -18.51
N TRP A 310 5.62 -9.46 -17.69
CA TRP A 310 6.31 -9.95 -16.50
C TRP A 310 7.54 -10.78 -16.85
N ASP A 311 7.44 -11.70 -17.82
CA ASP A 311 8.59 -12.50 -18.25
C ASP A 311 9.71 -11.60 -18.80
N ALA A 312 9.37 -10.57 -19.59
CA ALA A 312 10.32 -9.59 -20.10
C ALA A 312 10.93 -8.71 -18.99
N LEU A 313 10.13 -8.26 -18.02
CA LEU A 313 10.60 -7.52 -16.85
C LEU A 313 11.66 -8.32 -16.08
N MET A 314 11.39 -9.59 -15.80
CA MET A 314 12.32 -10.42 -15.02
C MET A 314 13.62 -10.72 -15.79
N ALA A 315 13.54 -10.94 -17.11
CA ALA A 315 14.72 -11.13 -17.94
C ALA A 315 15.60 -9.86 -18.01
N GLU A 316 14.99 -8.69 -18.16
CA GLU A 316 15.72 -7.41 -18.20
C GLU A 316 16.42 -7.14 -16.86
N LEU A 317 15.72 -7.36 -15.74
CA LEU A 317 16.29 -7.21 -14.41
C LEU A 317 17.42 -8.20 -14.14
N GLU A 318 17.32 -9.44 -14.62
CA GLU A 318 18.39 -10.43 -14.50
C GLU A 318 19.70 -9.92 -15.14
N ILE A 319 19.61 -9.35 -16.35
CA ILE A 319 20.74 -8.79 -17.07
C ILE A 319 21.31 -7.58 -16.32
N SER A 320 20.46 -6.60 -15.96
CA SER A 320 20.90 -5.35 -15.31
C SER A 320 21.51 -5.57 -13.93
N LEU A 321 20.99 -6.54 -13.16
CA LEU A 321 21.50 -6.84 -11.82
C LEU A 321 22.80 -7.65 -11.89
N ALA A 322 22.97 -8.53 -12.89
CA ALA A 322 24.23 -9.25 -13.11
C ALA A 322 25.39 -8.29 -13.45
N GLN A 323 25.16 -7.33 -14.35
CA GLN A 323 26.16 -6.32 -14.73
C GLN A 323 26.61 -5.43 -13.56
N THR A 324 25.73 -5.21 -12.58
CA THR A 324 26.06 -4.46 -11.36
C THR A 324 27.05 -5.23 -10.47
N SER A 325 26.93 -6.57 -10.43
CA SER A 325 27.82 -7.41 -9.62
C SER A 325 29.23 -7.55 -10.22
N GLU A 326 29.39 -7.38 -11.53
CA GLU A 326 30.70 -7.43 -12.19
C GLU A 326 31.46 -6.10 -12.13
N ALA A 327 30.76 -4.98 -11.91
CA ALA A 327 31.33 -3.63 -11.85
C ALA A 327 31.67 -3.14 -10.42
N ALA A 328 31.37 -3.94 -9.38
CA ALA A 328 31.58 -3.62 -7.96
C ALA A 328 32.78 -4.38 -7.38
#